data_AF-A0A7W0T9Z3-F1
#
_entry.id   AF-A0A7W0T9Z3-F1
#
_cell.length_a   1.000
_cell.length_b   1.000
_cell.length_c   1.000
_cell.angle_alpha   90.00
_cell.angle_beta   90.00
_cell.angle_gamma   90.00
#
_symmetry.space_group_name_H-M   'P 1'
#
loop_
_entity.id
_entity.type
_entity.pdbx_description
1 polymer ?
#
loop_
_entity_poly.entity_id
_entity_poly.type
_entity_poly.pdbx_seq_one_letter_code
_entity_poly.pdbx_strand_id
1 'polypeptide(L)'
;LYTGRPVEAGFAASRAVARSPGLASAQALLGSLLLEAGSLDDALAHLEAAYAIDPLTEAQWDLARAHAYAGDYASATVRIRESPNAPYYSATLLARFQMWQGQTFDDEPPAVPDGLPPVLERFSTAFMRIARTRQFDDTMRSIDHVEAPRLRCALAQMLAEAAMFANEPALALDLVGTSVASGLQDTLWMRRCPPLRPLHGVPRFAELASVVEERAEAVLASIRVGLEDAAR
;
A
#
# COMPACT_ATOMS: atom_id res chain seq x y z
N LEU A 1 0.32 17.84 0.03
CA LEU A 1 1.59 17.58 -0.69
C LEU A 1 1.41 16.33 -1.54
N TYR A 2 1.94 16.36 -2.76
CA TYR A 2 1.90 15.33 -3.82
C TYR A 2 0.59 15.24 -4.64
N THR A 3 0.53 16.08 -5.68
CA THR A 3 -0.16 15.80 -6.95
C THR A 3 0.37 14.49 -7.52
N GLY A 4 -0.44 13.63 -8.14
CA GLY A 4 -0.05 12.33 -8.74
C GLY A 4 1.09 12.35 -9.76
N ARG A 5 2.31 12.68 -9.32
CA ARG A 5 3.54 12.83 -10.11
C ARG A 5 4.68 12.08 -9.42
N PRO A 6 4.64 10.74 -9.39
CA PRO A 6 5.61 9.94 -8.65
C PRO A 6 7.04 10.07 -9.20
N VAL A 7 7.17 10.32 -10.52
CA VAL A 7 8.46 10.61 -11.16
C VAL A 7 9.11 11.87 -10.56
N GLU A 8 8.38 12.98 -10.47
CA GLU A 8 8.89 14.22 -9.86
C GLU A 8 9.19 14.03 -8.37
N ALA A 9 8.33 13.28 -7.67
CA ALA A 9 8.54 12.95 -6.26
C ALA A 9 9.82 12.14 -6.07
N GLY A 10 10.10 11.15 -6.93
CA GLY A 10 11.32 10.35 -6.89
C GLY A 10 12.58 11.19 -7.09
N PHE A 11 12.56 12.12 -8.05
CA PHE A 11 13.66 13.06 -8.27
C PHE A 11 13.89 13.99 -7.06
N ALA A 12 12.82 14.57 -6.52
CA ALA A 12 12.92 15.49 -5.39
C ALA A 12 13.34 14.79 -4.10
N ALA A 13 12.77 13.61 -3.80
CA ALA A 13 13.06 12.84 -2.60
C ALA A 13 14.50 12.34 -2.57
N SER A 14 15.00 11.81 -3.70
CA SER A 14 16.39 11.36 -3.83
C SER A 14 17.39 12.50 -3.60
N ARG A 15 17.16 13.68 -4.19
CA ARG A 15 17.99 14.86 -3.92
C ARG A 15 17.93 15.29 -2.46
N ALA A 16 16.75 15.29 -1.87
CA ALA A 16 16.56 15.68 -0.47
C ALA A 16 17.32 14.73 0.47
N VAL A 17 17.23 13.42 0.27
CA VAL A 17 17.99 12.42 1.04
C VAL A 17 19.50 12.58 0.85
N ALA A 18 19.97 12.80 -0.38
CA ALA A 18 21.40 12.99 -0.64
C ALA A 18 21.97 14.26 0.01
N ARG A 19 21.21 15.35 0.06
CA ARG A 19 21.63 16.61 0.69
C ARG A 19 21.40 16.63 2.21
N SER A 20 20.40 15.90 2.69
CA SER A 20 20.03 15.84 4.11
C SER A 20 19.57 14.44 4.50
N PRO A 21 20.51 13.52 4.81
CA PRO A 21 20.18 12.14 5.18
C PRO A 21 19.34 12.03 6.47
N GLY A 22 19.39 13.06 7.33
CA GLY A 22 18.62 13.13 8.58
C GLY A 22 17.18 13.64 8.42
N LEU A 23 16.72 13.94 7.20
CA LEU A 23 15.35 14.40 6.98
C LEU A 23 14.39 13.19 6.89
N ALA A 24 13.75 12.86 8.01
CA ALA A 24 12.86 11.70 8.14
C ALA A 24 11.77 11.63 7.05
N SER A 25 11.14 12.76 6.72
CA SER A 25 10.09 12.81 5.70
C SER A 25 10.58 12.53 4.29
N ALA A 26 11.83 12.90 3.96
CA ALA A 26 12.45 12.58 2.67
C ALA A 26 12.83 11.10 2.61
N GLN A 27 13.37 10.55 3.69
CA GLN A 27 13.64 9.11 3.83
C GLN A 27 12.35 8.29 3.67
N ALA A 28 11.27 8.69 4.36
CA ALA A 28 9.97 8.03 4.29
C ALA A 28 9.41 8.02 2.86
N LEU A 29 9.42 9.19 2.19
CA LEU A 29 8.92 9.31 0.84
C LEU A 29 9.75 8.51 -0.17
N LEU A 30 11.08 8.58 -0.07
CA LEU A 30 11.95 7.82 -0.97
C LEU A 30 11.75 6.31 -0.76
N GLY A 31 11.68 5.86 0.48
CA GLY A 31 11.39 4.46 0.82
C GLY A 31 10.04 3.99 0.30
N SER A 32 8.98 4.80 0.44
CA SER A 32 7.65 4.51 -0.10
C SER A 32 7.67 4.33 -1.63
N LEU A 33 8.32 5.26 -2.35
CA LEU A 33 8.45 5.20 -3.80
C LEU A 33 9.27 3.99 -4.27
N LEU A 34 10.37 3.68 -3.60
CA LEU A 34 11.18 2.49 -3.88
C LEU A 34 10.40 1.20 -3.62
N LEU A 35 9.59 1.17 -2.56
CA LEU A 35 8.77 0.02 -2.21
C LEU A 35 7.79 -0.29 -3.33
N GLU A 36 7.02 0.72 -3.74
CA GLU A 36 6.04 0.56 -4.82
C GLU A 36 6.74 0.24 -6.15
N ALA A 37 7.91 0.82 -6.41
CA ALA A 37 8.65 0.58 -7.63
C ALA A 37 9.41 -0.77 -7.69
N GLY A 38 9.32 -1.61 -6.65
CA GLY A 38 9.90 -2.96 -6.68
C GLY A 38 11.24 -3.12 -5.98
N SER A 39 11.87 -2.03 -5.53
CA SER A 39 13.18 -2.02 -4.85
C SER A 39 13.01 -2.26 -3.34
N LEU A 40 12.62 -3.49 -2.97
CA LEU A 40 12.26 -3.83 -1.58
C LEU A 40 13.40 -3.59 -0.57
N ASP A 41 14.63 -4.01 -0.87
CA ASP A 41 15.74 -3.91 0.07
C ASP A 41 16.14 -2.44 0.32
N ASP A 42 16.22 -1.64 -0.75
CA ASP A 42 16.48 -0.20 -0.64
C ASP A 42 15.33 0.50 0.10
N ALA A 43 14.08 0.10 -0.18
CA ALA A 43 12.91 0.64 0.51
C ALA A 43 12.96 0.39 2.01
N LEU A 44 13.27 -0.83 2.44
CA LEU A 44 13.43 -1.18 3.86
C LEU A 44 14.49 -0.29 4.52
N ALA A 45 15.66 -0.13 3.91
CA ALA A 45 16.73 0.72 4.46
C ALA A 45 16.27 2.18 4.66
N HIS A 46 15.58 2.76 3.68
CA HIS A 46 15.07 4.13 3.77
C HIS A 46 13.91 4.28 4.77
N LEU A 47 12.99 3.31 4.83
CA LEU A 47 11.86 3.32 5.75
C LEU A 47 12.30 3.11 7.20
N GLU A 48 13.27 2.23 7.44
CA GLU A 48 13.88 2.03 8.76
C GLU A 48 14.63 3.29 9.21
N ALA A 49 15.39 3.94 8.33
CA ALA A 49 16.04 5.20 8.62
C ALA A 49 15.02 6.30 8.97
N ALA A 50 13.93 6.41 8.21
CA ALA A 50 12.86 7.36 8.49
C ALA A 50 12.24 7.14 9.87
N TYR A 51 11.89 5.89 10.19
CA TYR A 51 11.28 5.51 11.47
C TYR A 51 12.23 5.75 12.66
N ALA A 52 13.53 5.47 12.49
CA ALA A 52 14.53 5.71 13.53
C ALA A 52 14.71 7.21 13.84
N ILE A 53 14.53 8.09 12.85
CA ILE A 53 14.61 9.54 13.03
C ILE A 53 13.30 10.09 13.62
N ASP A 54 12.17 9.70 13.05
CA ASP A 54 10.84 10.12 13.49
C ASP A 54 9.80 9.01 13.30
N PRO A 55 9.40 8.34 14.40
CA PRO A 55 8.37 7.29 14.38
C PRO A 55 6.97 7.78 13.98
N LEU A 56 6.71 9.09 13.99
CA LEU A 56 5.41 9.67 13.63
C LEU A 56 5.23 9.86 12.12
N THR A 57 6.25 9.56 11.32
CA THR A 57 6.14 9.61 9.85
C THR A 57 5.19 8.55 9.30
N GLU A 58 4.73 8.75 8.06
CA GLU A 58 3.93 7.76 7.32
C GLU A 58 4.73 6.46 7.00
N ALA A 59 6.05 6.46 7.22
CA ALA A 59 6.95 5.34 6.94
C ALA A 59 6.55 4.05 7.67
N GLN A 60 5.92 4.14 8.83
CA GLN A 60 5.50 2.96 9.61
C GLN A 60 4.55 2.03 8.85
N TRP A 61 3.64 2.59 8.04
CA TRP A 61 2.69 1.80 7.25
C TRP A 61 3.38 1.11 6.08
N ASP A 62 4.27 1.85 5.42
CA ASP A 62 5.08 1.31 4.33
C ASP A 62 6.09 0.29 4.84
N LEU A 63 6.64 0.46 6.04
CA LEU A 63 7.55 -0.50 6.66
C LEU A 63 6.82 -1.80 7.01
N ALA A 64 5.60 -1.70 7.56
CA ALA A 64 4.78 -2.88 7.80
C ALA A 64 4.42 -3.61 6.48
N ARG A 65 4.09 -2.86 5.43
CA ARG A 65 3.85 -3.39 4.08
C ARG A 65 5.11 -4.01 3.46
N ALA A 66 6.28 -3.41 3.65
CA ALA A 66 7.56 -3.93 3.18
C ALA A 66 7.91 -5.27 3.84
N HIS A 67 7.75 -5.37 5.17
CA HIS A 67 7.90 -6.65 5.87
C HIS A 67 6.90 -7.70 5.37
N ALA A 68 5.64 -7.32 5.13
CA ALA A 68 4.65 -8.25 4.55
C ALA A 68 5.05 -8.73 3.14
N TYR A 69 5.59 -7.86 2.27
CA TYR A 69 6.13 -8.24 0.96
C TYR A 69 7.40 -9.11 1.04
N ALA A 70 8.15 -9.00 2.13
CA ALA A 70 9.26 -9.91 2.45
C ALA A 70 8.77 -11.26 3.01
N GLY A 71 7.48 -11.39 3.33
CA GLY A 71 6.92 -12.56 4.01
C GLY A 71 7.10 -12.56 5.52
N ASP A 72 7.65 -11.48 6.10
CA ASP A 72 7.85 -11.31 7.53
C ASP A 72 6.62 -10.65 8.19
N TYR A 73 5.54 -11.42 8.29
CA TYR A 73 4.30 -10.95 8.92
C TYR A 73 4.45 -10.68 10.43
N ALA A 74 5.44 -11.30 11.08
CA ALA A 74 5.72 -11.06 12.49
C ALA A 74 6.20 -9.61 12.68
N SER A 75 7.22 -9.20 11.93
CA SER A 75 7.70 -7.81 11.98
C SER A 75 6.62 -6.82 11.52
N ALA A 76 5.86 -7.14 10.47
CA ALA A 76 4.74 -6.30 10.02
C ALA A 76 3.71 -6.04 11.14
N THR A 77 3.34 -7.08 11.89
CA THR A 77 2.39 -7.00 12.99
C THR A 77 2.94 -6.18 14.16
N VAL A 78 4.21 -6.39 14.51
CA VAL A 78 4.88 -5.59 15.56
C VAL A 78 4.88 -4.11 15.18
N ARG A 79 5.25 -3.76 13.93
CA ARG A 79 5.24 -2.37 13.46
C ARG A 79 3.85 -1.73 13.56
N ILE A 80 2.79 -2.44 13.16
CA ILE A 80 1.40 -1.92 13.27
C ILE A 80 0.99 -1.70 14.74
N ARG A 81 1.41 -2.58 15.65
CA ARG A 81 1.05 -2.48 17.07
C ARG A 81 1.82 -1.40 17.82
N GLU A 82 3.06 -1.12 17.41
CA GLU A 82 3.88 -0.04 17.97
C GLU A 82 3.55 1.34 17.37
N SER A 83 2.79 1.37 16.27
CA SER A 83 2.30 2.58 15.63
C SER A 83 1.53 3.45 16.62
N PRO A 84 1.91 4.72 16.81
CA PRO A 84 1.15 5.67 17.62
C PRO A 84 -0.16 6.11 16.96
N ASN A 85 -0.48 5.60 15.76
CA ASN A 85 -1.74 5.90 15.09
C ASN A 85 -2.95 5.26 15.78
N ALA A 86 -4.14 5.78 15.47
CA ALA A 86 -5.37 5.35 16.10
C ALA A 86 -5.63 3.83 15.94
N PRO A 87 -6.05 3.12 17.01
CA PRO A 87 -6.31 1.68 17.00
C PRO A 87 -7.18 1.19 15.84
N TYR A 88 -8.07 2.06 15.34
CA TYR A 88 -8.98 1.78 14.23
C TYR A 88 -8.27 1.52 12.89
N TYR A 89 -7.23 2.30 12.56
CA TYR A 89 -6.45 2.07 11.34
C TYR A 89 -5.57 0.82 11.48
N SER A 90 -4.98 0.63 12.67
CA SER A 90 -4.18 -0.56 12.98
C SER A 90 -5.00 -1.85 12.84
N ALA A 91 -6.25 -1.87 13.31
CA ALA A 91 -7.14 -3.02 13.15
C ALA A 91 -7.39 -3.38 11.67
N THR A 92 -7.60 -2.37 10.81
CA THR A 92 -7.81 -2.59 9.37
C THR A 92 -6.57 -3.23 8.72
N LEU A 93 -5.36 -2.79 9.09
CA LEU A 93 -4.11 -3.35 8.55
C LEU A 93 -3.78 -4.74 9.12
N LEU A 94 -4.07 -4.99 10.40
CA LEU A 94 -3.94 -6.32 11.00
C LEU A 94 -4.87 -7.31 10.29
N ALA A 95 -6.13 -6.92 10.06
CA ALA A 95 -7.08 -7.71 9.28
C ALA A 95 -6.54 -8.02 7.87
N ARG A 96 -5.97 -7.01 7.19
CA ARG A 96 -5.37 -7.17 5.86
C ARG A 96 -4.26 -8.23 5.86
N PHE A 97 -3.32 -8.17 6.80
CA PHE A 97 -2.18 -9.11 6.81
C PHE A 97 -2.53 -10.50 7.37
N GLN A 98 -3.58 -10.63 8.19
CA GLN A 98 -4.13 -11.94 8.52
C GLN A 98 -4.78 -12.59 7.28
N MET A 99 -5.53 -11.82 6.48
CA MET A 99 -6.11 -12.31 5.23
C MET A 99 -5.03 -12.77 4.23
N TRP A 100 -3.89 -12.08 4.15
CA TRP A 100 -2.76 -12.50 3.32
C TRP A 100 -2.18 -13.85 3.75
N GLN A 101 -2.32 -14.21 5.02
CA GLN A 101 -1.96 -15.51 5.58
C GLN A 101 -3.11 -16.53 5.47
N GLY A 102 -4.24 -16.17 4.85
CA GLY A 102 -5.43 -17.01 4.74
C GLY A 102 -6.25 -17.12 6.03
N GLN A 103 -5.95 -16.29 7.04
CA GLN A 103 -6.59 -16.31 8.35
C GLN A 103 -7.75 -15.31 8.40
N THR A 104 -8.76 -15.61 9.23
CA THR A 104 -9.85 -14.67 9.53
C THR A 104 -9.43 -13.67 10.59
N PHE A 105 -9.99 -12.45 10.52
CA PHE A 105 -9.81 -11.43 11.55
C PHE A 105 -10.90 -11.54 12.61
N ASP A 106 -10.54 -12.14 13.75
CA ASP A 106 -11.48 -12.46 14.82
C ASP A 106 -11.49 -11.41 15.95
N ASP A 107 -10.50 -10.52 15.99
CA ASP A 107 -10.39 -9.45 17.00
C ASP A 107 -11.60 -8.51 16.94
N GLU A 108 -12.19 -8.18 18.09
CA GLU A 108 -13.30 -7.22 18.16
C GLU A 108 -12.89 -5.88 17.52
N PRO A 109 -13.65 -5.35 16.54
CA PRO A 109 -13.31 -4.08 15.93
C PRO A 109 -13.33 -2.96 16.99
N PRO A 110 -12.31 -2.10 17.00
CA PRO A 110 -12.28 -0.97 17.92
C PRO A 110 -13.42 0.01 17.59
N ALA A 111 -13.78 0.84 18.58
CA ALA A 111 -14.76 1.91 18.38
C ALA A 111 -14.33 2.84 17.23
N VAL A 112 -15.30 3.21 16.39
CA VAL A 112 -15.09 4.18 15.32
C VAL A 112 -14.70 5.53 15.94
N PRO A 113 -13.57 6.15 15.55
CA PRO A 113 -13.18 7.45 16.05
C PRO A 113 -14.14 8.56 15.62
N ASP A 114 -14.34 9.55 16.50
CA ASP A 114 -15.11 10.75 16.16
C ASP A 114 -14.48 11.50 14.98
N GLY A 115 -15.32 11.96 14.04
CA GLY A 115 -14.88 12.75 12.89
C GLY A 115 -14.19 11.96 11.78
N LEU A 116 -14.21 10.62 11.83
CA LEU A 116 -13.72 9.80 10.72
C LEU A 116 -14.51 10.11 9.43
N PRO A 117 -13.86 10.35 8.28
CA PRO A 117 -14.57 10.56 7.02
C PRO A 117 -15.50 9.37 6.70
N PRO A 118 -16.76 9.60 6.30
CA PRO A 118 -17.74 8.52 6.10
C PRO A 118 -17.31 7.44 5.11
N VAL A 119 -16.49 7.81 4.12
CA VAL A 119 -15.93 6.85 3.16
C VAL A 119 -14.96 5.88 3.82
N LEU A 120 -14.12 6.35 4.75
CA LEU A 120 -13.15 5.54 5.48
C LEU A 120 -13.85 4.67 6.52
N GLU A 121 -14.86 5.21 7.21
CA GLU A 121 -15.68 4.43 8.15
C GLU A 121 -16.37 3.25 7.46
N ARG A 122 -17.08 3.52 6.35
CA ARG A 122 -17.76 2.46 5.57
C ARG A 122 -16.76 1.43 5.06
N PHE A 123 -15.64 1.89 4.52
CA PHE A 123 -14.59 1.03 4.01
C PHE A 123 -14.01 0.12 5.11
N SER A 124 -13.48 0.68 6.20
CA SER A 124 -12.83 -0.09 7.25
C SER A 124 -13.79 -1.06 7.93
N THR A 125 -15.04 -0.65 8.17
CA THR A 125 -16.08 -1.51 8.74
C THR A 125 -16.39 -2.69 7.82
N ALA A 126 -16.63 -2.45 6.53
CA ALA A 126 -16.89 -3.52 5.56
C ALA A 126 -15.67 -4.43 5.40
N PHE A 127 -14.47 -3.86 5.32
CA PHE A 127 -13.23 -4.59 5.15
C PHE A 127 -12.98 -5.56 6.31
N MET A 128 -13.10 -5.10 7.57
CA MET A 128 -12.96 -5.97 8.73
C MET A 128 -14.08 -7.03 8.80
N ARG A 129 -15.31 -6.70 8.38
CA ARG A 129 -16.40 -7.68 8.27
C ARG A 129 -16.07 -8.77 7.24
N ILE A 130 -15.54 -8.41 6.07
CA ILE A 130 -15.10 -9.37 5.04
C ILE A 130 -13.95 -10.23 5.58
N ALA A 131 -12.97 -9.61 6.22
CA ALA A 131 -11.83 -10.30 6.84
C ALA A 131 -12.27 -11.35 7.87
N ARG A 132 -13.35 -11.08 8.61
CA ARG A 132 -13.94 -12.02 9.58
C ARG A 132 -14.77 -13.12 8.92
N THR A 133 -15.61 -12.75 7.95
CA THR A 133 -16.71 -13.61 7.47
C THR A 133 -16.44 -14.30 6.14
N ARG A 134 -15.43 -13.84 5.38
CA ARG A 134 -15.22 -14.18 3.96
C ARG A 134 -16.40 -13.85 3.04
N GLN A 135 -17.30 -12.97 3.48
CA GLN A 135 -18.49 -12.60 2.73
C GLN A 135 -18.45 -11.16 2.27
N PHE A 136 -18.44 -10.98 0.96
CA PHE A 136 -18.55 -9.69 0.31
C PHE A 136 -20.02 -9.25 0.28
N ASP A 137 -20.32 -8.03 0.72
CA ASP A 137 -21.68 -7.44 0.60
C ASP A 137 -21.73 -6.46 -0.57
N ASP A 138 -22.94 -6.06 -0.98
CA ASP A 138 -23.12 -5.18 -2.14
C ASP A 138 -22.63 -3.75 -1.90
N THR A 139 -22.45 -3.33 -0.64
CA THR A 139 -22.10 -1.94 -0.30
C THR A 139 -20.67 -1.57 -0.65
N MET A 140 -19.80 -2.56 -0.87
CA MET A 140 -18.37 -2.35 -1.12
C MET A 140 -17.90 -2.93 -2.46
N ARG A 141 -18.83 -3.30 -3.36
CA ARG A 141 -18.47 -3.90 -4.67
C ARG A 141 -17.93 -2.88 -5.67
N SER A 142 -18.16 -1.59 -5.45
CA SER A 142 -17.57 -0.49 -6.24
C SER A 142 -17.18 0.68 -5.34
N ILE A 143 -16.12 1.37 -5.76
CA ILE A 143 -15.58 2.58 -5.14
C ILE A 143 -15.45 3.72 -6.15
N ASP A 144 -16.20 3.67 -7.25
CA ASP A 144 -16.14 4.68 -8.31
C ASP A 144 -16.58 6.06 -7.81
N HIS A 145 -17.39 6.09 -6.76
CA HIS A 145 -17.82 7.29 -6.06
C HIS A 145 -16.69 8.00 -5.28
N VAL A 146 -15.54 7.37 -5.08
CA VAL A 146 -14.42 7.96 -4.34
C VAL A 146 -13.65 8.90 -5.25
N GLU A 147 -13.90 10.20 -5.21
CA GLU A 147 -13.34 11.17 -6.17
C GLU A 147 -11.81 11.27 -6.14
N ALA A 148 -11.20 11.18 -4.95
CA ALA A 148 -9.76 11.30 -4.78
C ALA A 148 -9.02 10.09 -5.38
N PRO A 149 -8.23 10.25 -6.47
CA PRO A 149 -7.67 9.12 -7.21
C PRO A 149 -6.74 8.25 -6.35
N ARG A 150 -5.93 8.87 -5.48
CA ARG A 150 -5.01 8.14 -4.60
C ARG A 150 -5.75 7.30 -3.57
N LEU A 151 -6.79 7.86 -2.96
CA LEU A 151 -7.62 7.12 -2.03
C LEU A 151 -8.32 5.98 -2.78
N ARG A 152 -8.91 6.24 -3.94
CA ARG A 152 -9.53 5.21 -4.78
C ARG A 152 -8.56 4.08 -5.12
N CYS A 153 -7.32 4.41 -5.50
CA CYS A 153 -6.27 3.44 -5.78
C CYS A 153 -6.01 2.52 -4.57
N ALA A 154 -5.78 3.10 -3.39
CA ALA A 154 -5.48 2.35 -2.18
C ALA A 154 -6.66 1.48 -1.71
N LEU A 155 -7.88 2.01 -1.75
CA LEU A 155 -9.08 1.24 -1.41
C LEU A 155 -9.30 0.10 -2.42
N ALA A 156 -9.07 0.34 -3.72
CA ALA A 156 -9.20 -0.68 -4.76
C ALA A 156 -8.26 -1.88 -4.49
N GLN A 157 -7.01 -1.60 -4.09
CA GLN A 157 -6.03 -2.66 -3.78
C GLN A 157 -6.52 -3.56 -2.66
N MET A 158 -6.93 -2.95 -1.54
CA MET A 158 -7.43 -3.70 -0.38
C MET A 158 -8.71 -4.46 -0.70
N LEU A 159 -9.64 -3.88 -1.47
CA LEU A 159 -10.85 -4.59 -1.87
C LEU A 159 -10.57 -5.73 -2.84
N ALA A 160 -9.60 -5.60 -3.74
CA ALA A 160 -9.19 -6.70 -4.60
C ALA A 160 -8.64 -7.89 -3.78
N GLU A 161 -7.85 -7.61 -2.74
CA GLU A 161 -7.38 -8.62 -1.79
C GLU A 161 -8.55 -9.28 -1.05
N ALA A 162 -9.51 -8.48 -0.59
CA ALA A 162 -10.71 -8.96 0.08
C ALA A 162 -11.63 -9.79 -0.83
N ALA A 163 -11.79 -9.39 -2.09
CA ALA A 163 -12.54 -10.16 -3.08
C ALA A 163 -11.88 -11.53 -3.33
N MET A 164 -10.55 -11.59 -3.45
CA MET A 164 -9.83 -12.87 -3.55
C MET A 164 -10.01 -13.74 -2.30
N PHE A 165 -9.92 -13.15 -1.11
CA PHE A 165 -10.15 -13.86 0.16
C PHE A 165 -11.59 -14.40 0.29
N ALA A 166 -12.57 -13.68 -0.27
CA ALA A 166 -13.97 -14.08 -0.36
C ALA A 166 -14.28 -14.99 -1.57
N ASN A 167 -13.27 -15.45 -2.31
CA ASN A 167 -13.41 -16.29 -3.51
C ASN A 167 -14.24 -15.66 -4.65
N GLU A 168 -14.04 -14.35 -4.87
CA GLU A 168 -14.71 -13.52 -5.90
C GLU A 168 -13.67 -13.01 -6.94
N PRO A 169 -13.08 -13.87 -7.78
CA PRO A 169 -11.94 -13.51 -8.64
C PRO A 169 -12.27 -12.52 -9.75
N ALA A 170 -13.51 -12.52 -10.26
CA ALA A 170 -13.95 -11.57 -11.28
C ALA A 170 -13.98 -10.15 -10.72
N LEU A 171 -14.58 -9.98 -9.52
CA LEU A 171 -14.60 -8.71 -8.80
C LEU A 171 -13.19 -8.25 -8.44
N ALA A 172 -12.33 -9.16 -7.99
CA ALA A 172 -10.94 -8.83 -7.69
C ALA A 172 -10.21 -8.27 -8.91
N LEU A 173 -10.37 -8.88 -10.09
CA LEU A 173 -9.74 -8.42 -11.32
C LEU A 173 -10.26 -7.05 -11.77
N ASP A 174 -11.56 -6.78 -11.61
CA ASP A 174 -12.13 -5.45 -11.87
C ASP A 174 -11.57 -4.38 -10.93
N LEU A 175 -11.45 -4.70 -9.64
CA LEU A 175 -10.85 -3.80 -8.64
C LEU A 175 -9.36 -3.55 -8.88
N VAL A 176 -8.59 -4.56 -9.33
CA VAL A 176 -7.21 -4.35 -9.81
C VAL A 176 -7.23 -3.35 -10.97
N GLY A 177 -8.15 -3.50 -11.93
CA GLY A 177 -8.35 -2.54 -13.02
C GLY A 177 -8.64 -1.12 -12.53
N THR A 178 -9.54 -0.96 -11.56
CA THR A 178 -9.85 0.33 -10.93
C THR A 178 -8.63 0.94 -10.25
N SER A 179 -7.80 0.12 -9.59
CA SER A 179 -6.55 0.58 -8.97
C SER A 179 -5.57 1.12 -10.03
N VAL A 180 -5.34 0.37 -11.11
CA VAL A 180 -4.46 0.78 -12.22
C VAL A 180 -4.96 2.03 -12.92
N ALA A 181 -6.26 2.15 -13.17
CA ALA A 181 -6.88 3.35 -13.73
C ALA A 181 -6.75 4.57 -12.79
N SER A 182 -6.64 4.33 -11.48
CA SER A 182 -6.47 5.37 -10.46
C SER A 182 -5.01 5.76 -10.20
N GLY A 183 -4.07 5.19 -10.96
CA GLY A 183 -2.64 5.56 -10.90
C GLY A 183 -1.76 4.62 -10.09
N LEU A 184 -2.17 3.35 -9.88
CA LEU A 184 -1.33 2.35 -9.23
C LEU A 184 0.06 2.25 -9.87
N GLN A 185 1.08 2.17 -9.01
CA GLN A 185 2.48 1.95 -9.36
C GLN A 185 3.15 0.86 -8.52
N ASP A 186 2.43 0.24 -7.58
CA ASP A 186 2.96 -0.77 -6.64
C ASP A 186 3.16 -2.13 -7.34
N THR A 187 4.35 -2.34 -7.90
CA THR A 187 4.77 -3.59 -8.56
C THR A 187 4.95 -4.74 -7.56
N LEU A 188 5.36 -4.46 -6.33
CA LEU A 188 5.46 -5.49 -5.30
C LEU A 188 4.08 -6.02 -4.94
N TRP A 189 3.06 -5.17 -4.87
CA TRP A 189 1.68 -5.61 -4.72
C TRP A 189 1.27 -6.58 -5.83
N MET A 190 1.49 -6.21 -7.10
CA MET A 190 1.14 -7.05 -8.25
C MET A 190 1.83 -8.42 -8.20
N ARG A 191 3.11 -8.46 -7.78
CA ARG A 191 3.96 -9.65 -7.85
C ARG A 191 3.98 -10.51 -6.59
N ARG A 192 3.85 -9.90 -5.40
CA ARG A 192 4.08 -10.56 -4.10
C ARG A 192 2.85 -10.66 -3.22
N CYS A 193 1.77 -9.93 -3.51
CA CYS A 193 0.53 -10.02 -2.74
C CYS A 193 -0.07 -11.44 -2.83
N PRO A 194 -0.12 -12.21 -1.73
CA PRO A 194 -0.56 -13.61 -1.80
C PRO A 194 -1.99 -13.80 -2.31
N PRO A 195 -2.99 -12.97 -1.89
CA PRO A 195 -4.35 -13.05 -2.44
C PRO A 195 -4.42 -12.95 -3.97
N LEU A 196 -3.50 -12.23 -4.62
CA LEU A 196 -3.53 -12.04 -6.07
C LEU A 196 -2.82 -13.16 -6.85
N ARG A 197 -2.10 -14.08 -6.20
CA ARG A 197 -1.37 -15.17 -6.87
C ARG A 197 -2.24 -15.97 -7.86
N PRO A 198 -3.52 -16.30 -7.57
CA PRO A 198 -4.37 -16.98 -8.54
C PRO A 198 -4.64 -16.19 -9.83
N LEU A 199 -4.47 -14.86 -9.81
CA LEU A 199 -4.67 -13.98 -10.98
C LEU A 199 -3.44 -13.89 -11.89
N HIS A 200 -2.25 -14.35 -11.46
CA HIS A 200 -1.01 -14.22 -12.23
C HIS A 200 -1.03 -14.91 -13.60
N GLY A 201 -1.86 -15.94 -13.78
CA GLY A 201 -2.07 -16.61 -15.07
C GLY A 201 -3.16 -15.99 -15.95
N VAL A 202 -3.83 -14.94 -15.49
CA VAL A 202 -4.95 -14.31 -16.20
C VAL A 202 -4.42 -13.24 -17.17
N PRO A 203 -4.71 -13.30 -18.49
CA PRO A 203 -4.17 -12.36 -19.47
C PRO A 203 -4.41 -10.89 -19.12
N ARG A 204 -5.64 -10.54 -18.71
CA ARG A 204 -5.99 -9.17 -18.29
C ARG A 204 -5.18 -8.71 -17.07
N PHE A 205 -4.83 -9.60 -16.15
CA PHE A 205 -3.97 -9.24 -15.01
C PHE A 205 -2.54 -8.94 -15.47
N ALA A 206 -2.01 -9.70 -16.42
CA ALA A 206 -0.68 -9.46 -17.00
C ALA A 206 -0.61 -8.12 -17.75
N GLU A 207 -1.66 -7.77 -18.50
CA GLU A 207 -1.78 -6.44 -19.15
C GLU A 207 -1.75 -5.30 -18.12
N LEU A 208 -2.52 -5.44 -17.05
CA LEU A 208 -2.55 -4.47 -15.95
C LEU A 208 -1.20 -4.38 -15.22
N ALA A 209 -0.52 -5.51 -15.01
CA ALA A 209 0.81 -5.56 -14.41
C ALA A 209 1.85 -4.84 -15.26
N SER A 210 1.81 -5.00 -16.58
CA SER A 210 2.73 -4.31 -17.50
C SER A 210 2.61 -2.78 -17.41
N VAL A 211 1.40 -2.24 -17.28
CA VAL A 211 1.18 -0.80 -17.07
C VAL A 211 1.80 -0.31 -15.75
N VAL A 212 1.68 -1.11 -14.69
CA VAL A 212 2.25 -0.79 -13.37
C VAL A 212 3.78 -0.85 -13.40
N GLU A 213 4.35 -1.82 -14.11
CA GLU A 213 5.80 -1.98 -14.29
C GLU A 213 6.42 -0.80 -15.04
N GLU A 214 5.82 -0.34 -16.14
CA GLU A 214 6.31 0.82 -16.89
C GLU A 214 6.35 2.09 -16.01
N ARG A 215 5.31 2.30 -15.18
CA ARG A 215 5.26 3.42 -14.24
C ARG A 215 6.36 3.33 -13.19
N ALA A 216 6.58 2.15 -12.62
CA ALA A 216 7.62 1.91 -11.63
C ALA A 216 9.03 2.15 -12.20
N GLU A 217 9.30 1.69 -13.43
CA GLU A 217 10.57 1.92 -14.11
C GLU A 217 10.88 3.41 -14.29
N ALA A 218 9.86 4.20 -14.66
CA ALA A 218 9.99 5.65 -14.79
C ALA A 218 10.34 6.31 -13.43
N VAL A 219 9.77 5.83 -12.33
CA VAL A 219 10.08 6.32 -10.97
C VAL A 219 11.52 5.97 -10.59
N LEU A 220 11.96 4.73 -10.79
CA LEU A 220 13.34 4.31 -10.51
C LEU A 220 14.35 5.10 -11.34
N ALA A 221 14.07 5.34 -12.62
CA ALA A 221 14.91 6.17 -13.47
C ALA A 221 15.05 7.59 -12.91
N SER A 222 13.93 8.19 -12.47
CA SER A 222 13.91 9.52 -11.88
C SER A 222 14.71 9.62 -10.57
N ILE A 223 14.60 8.59 -9.72
CA ILE A 223 15.37 8.49 -8.47
C ILE A 223 16.88 8.46 -8.76
N ARG A 224 17.32 7.64 -9.73
CA ARG A 224 18.74 7.58 -10.12
C ARG A 224 19.26 8.94 -10.58
N VAL A 225 18.52 9.63 -11.45
CA VAL A 225 18.90 10.97 -11.93
C VAL A 225 19.00 11.97 -10.77
N GLY A 226 18.07 11.92 -9.81
CA GLY A 226 18.12 12.81 -8.65
C GLY A 226 19.30 12.56 -7.71
N LEU A 227 19.70 11.29 -7.52
CA LEU A 227 20.92 10.96 -6.76
C LEU A 227 22.19 11.46 -7.47
N GLU A 228 22.28 11.29 -8.79
CA GLU A 228 23.42 11.76 -9.59
C GLU A 228 23.54 13.29 -9.59
N ASP A 229 22.42 14.02 -9.65
CA ASP A 229 22.39 15.49 -9.58
C ASP A 229 22.88 16.00 -8.22
N ALA A 230 22.51 15.33 -7.12
CA ALA A 230 22.94 15.74 -5.79
C ALA A 230 24.43 15.48 -5.51
N ALA A 231 25.07 14.57 -6.26
CA ALA A 231 26.50 14.29 -6.17
C ALA A 231 27.37 15.32 -6.92
N ARG A 232 26.75 16.18 -7.74
CA ARG A 232 27.40 17.31 -8.41
C ARG A 232 27.37 18.57 -7.52
#